data_AF-A0A0F9B5M0-F1
#
_entry.id   AF-A0A0F9B5M0-F1
#
_cell.length_a   1.000
_cell.length_b   1.000
_cell.length_c   1.000
_cell.angle_alpha   90.00
_cell.angle_beta   90.00
_cell.angle_gamma   90.00
#
_symmetry.space_group_name_H-M   'P 1'
#
loop_
_entity.id
_entity.type
_entity.pdbx_description
1 polymer ?
#
loop_
_entity_poly.entity_id
_entity_poly.type
_entity_poly.pdbx_seq_one_letter_code
_entity_poly.pdbx_strand_id
1 'polypeptide(L)'
;GDGKGNFERTEIFQIPFDDRTIIDPVYNIAVGDVDGDGLVDVAIGVGGTVLHGHKLEDVPTEVLEKCWAGRVVVARNTGGGKFKRMAQFSTGSSTKGVALADLDNDGKLDLLYTARGSGYKGDLKSGKLYIRKGLGDFKFGPAMESDAGQSAYYVETGDLDGDVEVARHRSRPPWALEAEFIAVCAIVATGLIIVIVRIVLELVITLFRIEENTRKEEPAAAQDAPAVEPEDNEPPATIADL
;
A
#
# COMPACT_ATOMS: atom_id res chain seq x y z
N GLY A 1 -8.70 -24.57 -13.20
CA GLY A 1 -9.25 -25.72 -12.45
C GLY A 1 -10.69 -25.89 -12.84
N ASP A 2 -11.23 -27.09 -12.72
CA ASP A 2 -12.59 -27.44 -13.16
C ASP A 2 -13.68 -27.25 -12.09
N GLY A 3 -13.33 -26.62 -10.96
CA GLY A 3 -14.23 -26.45 -9.81
C GLY A 3 -14.52 -27.73 -9.02
N LYS A 4 -13.91 -28.88 -9.38
CA LYS A 4 -14.02 -30.17 -8.69
C LYS A 4 -12.69 -30.62 -8.08
N GLY A 5 -11.73 -29.69 -8.00
CA GLY A 5 -10.39 -29.96 -7.49
C GLY A 5 -9.43 -30.55 -8.52
N ASN A 6 -9.79 -30.61 -9.81
CA ASN A 6 -8.83 -30.93 -10.85
C ASN A 6 -8.19 -29.64 -11.37
N PHE A 7 -6.85 -29.63 -11.36
CA PHE A 7 -6.04 -28.49 -11.77
C PHE A 7 -5.15 -28.89 -12.93
N GLU A 8 -5.35 -28.22 -14.05
CA GLU A 8 -4.42 -28.29 -15.17
C GLU A 8 -3.49 -27.10 -15.11
N ARG A 9 -2.19 -27.38 -15.29
CA ARG A 9 -1.19 -26.34 -15.44
C ARG A 9 -1.34 -25.74 -16.83
N THR A 10 -1.86 -24.52 -16.90
CA THR A 10 -2.10 -23.85 -18.18
C THR A 10 -0.83 -23.18 -18.71
N GLU A 11 -0.20 -22.28 -17.94
CA GLU A 11 0.98 -21.54 -18.39
C GLU A 11 1.90 -21.12 -17.23
N ILE A 12 3.16 -20.79 -17.55
CA ILE A 12 4.05 -20.01 -16.66
C ILE A 12 4.10 -18.60 -17.24
N PHE A 13 3.61 -17.62 -16.50
CA PHE A 13 3.79 -16.22 -16.84
C PHE A 13 4.89 -15.62 -15.96
N GLN A 14 5.93 -15.06 -16.60
CA GLN A 14 6.96 -14.32 -15.89
C GLN A 14 6.60 -12.85 -15.92
N ILE A 15 6.31 -12.28 -14.75
CA ILE A 15 6.25 -10.83 -14.60
C ILE A 15 7.70 -10.35 -14.76
N PRO A 16 8.03 -9.54 -15.78
CA PRO A 16 9.40 -9.09 -15.98
C PRO A 16 9.83 -8.25 -14.78
N PHE A 17 10.80 -8.77 -14.03
CA PHE A 17 11.51 -8.04 -12.99
C PHE A 17 12.76 -7.41 -13.61
N ASP A 18 13.05 -6.16 -13.24
CA ASP A 18 14.09 -5.33 -13.89
C ASP A 18 15.54 -5.79 -13.62
N ASP A 19 15.77 -6.83 -12.82
CA ASP A 19 17.11 -7.37 -12.60
C ASP A 19 17.08 -8.91 -12.55
N ARG A 20 17.79 -9.54 -13.50
CA ARG A 20 17.86 -11.01 -13.66
C ARG A 20 19.03 -11.64 -12.90
N THR A 21 19.82 -10.85 -12.18
CA THR A 21 20.99 -11.35 -11.43
C THR A 21 20.66 -11.74 -9.98
N ILE A 22 19.40 -11.52 -9.58
CA ILE A 22 18.91 -11.68 -8.22
C ILE A 22 17.70 -12.62 -8.25
N ILE A 23 17.74 -13.70 -7.46
CA ILE A 23 16.57 -14.55 -7.23
C ILE A 23 15.81 -13.93 -6.07
N ASP A 24 14.83 -13.09 -6.38
CA ASP A 24 13.91 -12.56 -5.39
C ASP A 24 12.87 -13.64 -5.03
N PRO A 25 12.87 -14.16 -3.78
CA PRO A 25 11.86 -15.13 -3.39
C PRO A 25 10.49 -14.45 -3.33
N VAL A 26 9.50 -15.05 -3.99
CA VAL A 26 8.09 -14.67 -3.80
C VAL A 26 7.58 -15.33 -2.53
N TYR A 27 7.06 -14.55 -1.58
CA TYR A 27 6.61 -15.07 -0.28
C TYR A 27 5.09 -15.13 -0.15
N ASN A 28 4.36 -14.19 -0.74
CA ASN A 28 2.91 -14.10 -0.58
C ASN A 28 2.26 -13.45 -1.81
N ILE A 29 0.97 -13.71 -1.97
CA ILE A 29 0.13 -13.18 -3.04
C ILE A 29 -1.25 -12.84 -2.47
N ALA A 30 -1.77 -11.68 -2.86
CA ALA A 30 -3.16 -11.28 -2.66
C ALA A 30 -3.83 -11.09 -4.02
N VAL A 31 -5.14 -11.30 -4.06
CA VAL A 31 -5.95 -11.18 -5.27
C VAL A 31 -7.14 -10.27 -5.00
N GLY A 32 -7.54 -9.49 -5.99
CA GLY A 32 -8.68 -8.57 -5.91
C GLY A 32 -8.83 -7.79 -7.21
N ASP A 33 -10.01 -7.27 -7.48
CA ASP A 33 -10.27 -6.39 -8.62
C ASP A 33 -9.85 -4.95 -8.24
N VAL A 34 -8.64 -4.55 -8.62
CA VAL A 34 -8.00 -3.31 -8.13
C VAL A 34 -8.45 -2.09 -8.93
N ASP A 35 -8.91 -2.28 -10.15
CA ASP A 35 -9.38 -1.20 -11.03
C ASP A 35 -10.88 -1.26 -11.37
N GLY A 36 -11.60 -2.27 -10.89
CA GLY A 36 -13.04 -2.41 -11.07
C GLY A 36 -13.44 -2.90 -12.46
N ASP A 37 -12.52 -3.52 -13.22
CA ASP A 37 -12.79 -4.00 -14.58
C ASP A 37 -13.45 -5.39 -14.63
N GLY A 38 -13.67 -6.00 -13.46
CA GLY A 38 -14.29 -7.31 -13.30
C GLY A 38 -13.34 -8.48 -13.49
N LEU A 39 -12.07 -8.24 -13.81
CA LEU A 39 -11.02 -9.25 -13.80
C LEU A 39 -10.26 -9.18 -12.47
N VAL A 40 -9.99 -10.35 -11.89
CA VAL A 40 -9.22 -10.43 -10.65
C VAL A 40 -7.75 -10.15 -10.95
N ASP A 41 -7.18 -9.14 -10.30
CA ASP A 41 -5.78 -8.76 -10.34
C ASP A 41 -4.95 -9.41 -9.23
N VAL A 42 -3.65 -9.15 -9.22
CA VAL A 42 -2.70 -9.72 -8.25
C VAL A 42 -1.81 -8.65 -7.63
N ALA A 43 -1.58 -8.79 -6.33
CA ALA A 43 -0.51 -8.12 -5.60
C ALA A 43 0.44 -9.18 -5.02
N ILE A 44 1.75 -9.01 -5.21
CA ILE A 44 2.75 -10.03 -4.94
C ILE A 44 3.82 -9.46 -4.00
N GLY A 45 4.04 -10.16 -2.89
CA GLY A 45 5.10 -9.86 -1.92
C GLY A 45 6.40 -10.55 -2.32
N VAL A 46 7.40 -9.74 -2.61
CA VAL A 46 8.70 -10.16 -3.11
C VAL A 46 9.76 -9.86 -2.05
N GLY A 47 10.51 -10.88 -1.66
CA GLY A 47 11.62 -10.75 -0.72
C GLY A 47 12.85 -10.14 -1.35
N GLY A 48 13.76 -9.68 -0.49
CA GLY A 48 15.10 -9.30 -0.93
C GLY A 48 15.99 -10.52 -1.22
N THR A 49 17.06 -10.28 -1.96
CA THR A 49 18.10 -11.25 -2.32
C THR A 49 18.56 -12.10 -1.14
N VAL A 50 18.35 -13.41 -1.23
CA VAL A 50 18.97 -14.36 -0.30
C VAL A 50 20.39 -14.65 -0.77
N LEU A 51 21.41 -14.16 -0.04
CA LEU A 51 22.80 -14.57 -0.24
C LEU A 51 22.97 -16.03 0.23
N HIS A 52 22.66 -16.98 -0.65
CA HIS A 52 22.90 -18.40 -0.38
C HIS A 52 24.42 -18.67 -0.33
N GLY A 53 24.89 -19.29 0.75
CA GLY A 53 26.26 -19.81 0.85
C GLY A 53 27.35 -18.82 1.27
N HIS A 54 27.00 -17.59 1.64
CA HIS A 54 27.94 -16.61 2.18
C HIS A 54 27.65 -16.33 3.66
N LYS A 55 28.70 -16.26 4.50
CA LYS A 55 28.53 -15.76 5.86
C LYS A 55 28.30 -14.25 5.81
N LEU A 56 27.36 -13.76 6.61
CA LEU A 56 26.97 -12.34 6.63
C LEU A 56 28.16 -11.40 6.91
N GLU A 57 29.13 -11.87 7.69
CA GLU A 57 30.36 -11.15 8.05
C GLU A 57 31.32 -10.91 6.88
N ASP A 58 31.24 -11.74 5.83
CA ASP A 58 32.13 -11.69 4.67
C ASP A 58 31.57 -10.82 3.52
N VAL A 59 30.35 -10.30 3.68
CA VAL A 59 29.66 -9.54 2.64
C VAL A 59 29.89 -8.03 2.85
N PRO A 60 30.34 -7.28 1.83
CA PRO A 60 30.47 -5.83 1.92
C PRO A 60 29.15 -5.16 2.35
N THR A 61 29.23 -4.17 3.24
CA THR A 61 28.05 -3.48 3.80
C THR A 61 27.14 -2.90 2.70
N GLU A 62 27.74 -2.35 1.65
CA GLU A 62 27.07 -1.80 0.46
C GLU A 62 26.28 -2.85 -0.36
N VAL A 63 26.64 -4.13 -0.26
CA VAL A 63 25.87 -5.25 -0.83
C VAL A 63 24.77 -5.66 0.16
N LEU A 64 25.06 -5.70 1.47
CA LEU A 64 24.10 -6.07 2.51
C LEU A 64 22.87 -5.15 2.54
N GLU A 65 23.07 -3.84 2.43
CA GLU A 65 21.97 -2.85 2.44
C GLU A 65 20.95 -3.08 1.32
N LYS A 66 21.37 -3.69 0.20
CA LYS A 66 20.49 -4.00 -0.94
C LYS A 66 19.90 -5.39 -0.90
N CYS A 67 20.53 -6.34 -0.22
CA CYS A 67 20.10 -7.74 -0.22
C CYS A 67 18.83 -7.98 0.61
N TRP A 68 18.54 -7.12 1.58
CA TRP A 68 17.35 -7.32 2.42
C TRP A 68 16.09 -6.70 1.83
N ALA A 69 16.22 -5.64 1.02
CA ALA A 69 15.11 -4.87 0.50
C ALA A 69 14.21 -5.72 -0.40
N GLY A 70 12.98 -5.95 0.04
CA GLY A 70 11.93 -6.54 -0.77
C GLY A 70 11.13 -5.49 -1.52
N ARG A 71 10.05 -5.93 -2.15
CA ARG A 71 9.06 -5.07 -2.80
C ARG A 71 7.70 -5.72 -2.89
N VAL A 72 6.66 -4.90 -3.04
CA VAL A 72 5.35 -5.34 -3.53
C VAL A 72 5.24 -5.00 -4.99
N VAL A 73 4.74 -5.94 -5.79
CA VAL A 73 4.37 -5.71 -7.19
C VAL A 73 2.86 -5.90 -7.35
N VAL A 74 2.19 -4.90 -7.94
CA VAL A 74 0.77 -5.00 -8.30
C VAL A 74 0.67 -5.11 -9.82
N ALA A 75 -0.04 -6.13 -10.29
CA ALA A 75 -0.17 -6.43 -11.70
C ALA A 75 -1.63 -6.65 -12.11
N ARG A 76 -2.00 -6.00 -13.21
CA ARG A 76 -3.31 -6.08 -13.83
C ARG A 76 -3.49 -7.37 -14.60
N ASN A 77 -4.63 -8.01 -14.44
CA ASN A 77 -5.05 -9.13 -15.28
C ASN A 77 -5.58 -8.60 -16.62
N THR A 78 -4.90 -8.94 -17.70
CA THR A 78 -5.32 -8.53 -19.06
C THR A 78 -6.19 -9.58 -19.76
N GLY A 79 -6.68 -10.57 -19.01
CA GLY A 79 -7.41 -11.73 -19.51
C GLY A 79 -6.49 -12.84 -20.02
N GLY A 80 -7.06 -14.06 -20.15
CA GLY A 80 -6.35 -15.22 -20.69
C GLY A 80 -5.11 -15.65 -19.90
N GLY A 81 -5.07 -15.36 -18.60
CA GLY A 81 -3.93 -15.70 -17.72
C GLY A 81 -2.71 -14.77 -17.85
N LYS A 82 -2.84 -13.64 -18.55
CA LYS A 82 -1.77 -12.67 -18.76
C LYS A 82 -1.85 -11.53 -17.75
N PHE A 83 -0.69 -11.12 -17.23
CA PHE A 83 -0.59 -10.05 -16.25
C PHE A 83 0.35 -8.93 -16.70
N LYS A 84 0.00 -7.68 -16.43
CA LYS A 84 0.85 -6.52 -16.71
C LYS A 84 1.18 -5.79 -15.40
N ARG A 85 2.47 -5.59 -15.12
CA ARG A 85 2.92 -4.81 -13.96
C ARG A 85 2.39 -3.37 -14.06
N MET A 86 1.70 -2.92 -13.02
CA MET A 86 1.10 -1.58 -12.95
C MET A 86 1.76 -0.70 -11.89
N ALA A 87 2.09 -1.26 -10.73
CA ALA A 87 2.73 -0.54 -9.63
C ALA A 87 3.79 -1.39 -8.92
N GLN A 88 4.75 -0.72 -8.27
CA GLN A 88 5.77 -1.35 -7.44
C GLN A 88 6.08 -0.46 -6.24
N PHE A 89 6.20 -1.06 -5.05
CA PHE A 89 6.55 -0.38 -3.82
C PHE A 89 7.71 -1.08 -3.13
N SER A 90 8.82 -0.38 -2.94
CA SER A 90 9.97 -0.94 -2.21
C SER A 90 9.67 -1.06 -0.73
N THR A 91 10.28 -2.06 -0.10
CA THR A 91 10.29 -2.25 1.35
C THR A 91 11.72 -2.29 1.84
N GLY A 92 11.98 -1.80 3.05
CA GLY A 92 13.33 -1.81 3.63
C GLY A 92 13.84 -3.19 4.07
N SER A 93 12.99 -4.23 3.99
CA SER A 93 13.30 -5.62 4.34
C SER A 93 12.47 -6.55 3.45
N SER A 94 12.64 -7.87 3.58
CA SER A 94 11.88 -8.83 2.77
C SER A 94 10.38 -8.66 2.98
N THR A 95 9.64 -8.46 1.90
CA THR A 95 8.18 -8.38 1.96
C THR A 95 7.62 -9.77 2.26
N LYS A 96 6.89 -9.94 3.36
CA LYS A 96 6.41 -11.27 3.79
C LYS A 96 4.89 -11.41 3.72
N GLY A 97 4.16 -10.37 4.11
CA GLY A 97 2.71 -10.29 3.99
C GLY A 97 2.31 -9.28 2.92
N VAL A 98 1.25 -9.60 2.18
CA VAL A 98 0.54 -8.68 1.29
C VAL A 98 -0.95 -8.99 1.40
N ALA A 99 -1.78 -7.96 1.52
CA ALA A 99 -3.24 -8.07 1.50
C ALA A 99 -3.85 -6.89 0.71
N LEU A 100 -5.02 -7.14 0.12
CA LEU A 100 -5.85 -6.14 -0.53
C LEU A 100 -7.21 -6.11 0.19
N ALA A 101 -7.65 -4.92 0.61
CA ALA A 101 -8.94 -4.74 1.29
C ALA A 101 -9.40 -3.29 1.15
N ASP A 102 -10.70 -3.07 1.04
CA ASP A 102 -11.29 -1.73 1.12
C ASP A 102 -11.49 -1.37 2.61
N LEU A 103 -10.53 -0.68 3.23
CA LEU A 103 -10.53 -0.43 4.67
C LEU A 103 -11.39 0.77 5.09
N ASP A 104 -11.71 1.67 4.15
CA ASP A 104 -12.53 2.85 4.40
C ASP A 104 -13.90 2.82 3.70
N ASN A 105 -14.22 1.69 3.08
CA ASN A 105 -15.49 1.41 2.40
C ASN A 105 -15.79 2.42 1.28
N ASP A 106 -14.75 2.86 0.57
CA ASP A 106 -14.88 3.79 -0.57
C ASP A 106 -15.08 3.07 -1.91
N GLY A 107 -15.08 1.74 -1.89
CA GLY A 107 -15.22 0.86 -3.04
C GLY A 107 -13.92 0.57 -3.77
N LYS A 108 -12.76 0.98 -3.24
CA LYS A 108 -11.44 0.74 -3.84
C LYS A 108 -10.59 -0.07 -2.88
N LEU A 109 -9.84 -1.02 -3.43
CA LEU A 109 -8.94 -1.83 -2.63
C LEU A 109 -7.71 -1.02 -2.19
N ASP A 110 -7.51 -0.93 -0.88
CA ASP A 110 -6.27 -0.51 -0.26
C ASP A 110 -5.23 -1.64 -0.31
N LEU A 111 -3.96 -1.25 -0.23
CA LEU A 111 -2.84 -2.17 -0.23
C LEU A 111 -2.16 -2.19 1.13
N LEU A 112 -2.13 -3.36 1.76
CA LEU A 112 -1.39 -3.62 2.99
C LEU A 112 -0.23 -4.56 2.71
N TYR A 113 0.93 -4.30 3.32
CA TYR A 113 2.07 -5.18 3.20
C TYR A 113 3.03 -5.06 4.38
N THR A 114 3.77 -6.13 4.66
CA THR A 114 4.75 -6.15 5.75
C THR A 114 6.16 -6.28 5.24
N ALA A 115 7.09 -5.55 5.86
CA ALA A 115 8.51 -5.80 5.74
C ALA A 115 8.98 -6.55 7.00
N ARG A 116 9.66 -7.69 6.81
CA ARG A 116 10.00 -8.60 7.91
C ARG A 116 10.71 -7.90 9.04
N GLY A 117 11.87 -7.30 8.76
CA GLY A 117 12.82 -6.87 9.80
C GLY A 117 13.41 -8.06 10.55
N SER A 118 14.72 -8.25 10.42
CA SER A 118 15.44 -9.34 11.10
C SER A 118 16.32 -8.87 12.25
N GLY A 119 16.61 -7.57 12.33
CA GLY A 119 17.63 -7.05 13.23
C GLY A 119 19.08 -7.35 12.83
N TYR A 120 19.31 -8.06 11.71
CA TYR A 120 20.66 -8.26 11.19
C TYR A 120 21.26 -6.96 10.63
N LYS A 121 22.59 -6.92 10.58
CA LYS A 121 23.32 -5.78 10.01
C LYS A 121 22.88 -5.57 8.54
N GLY A 122 22.46 -4.36 8.22
CA GLY A 122 21.98 -3.97 6.89
C GLY A 122 20.49 -4.20 6.64
N ASP A 123 19.75 -4.81 7.59
CA ASP A 123 18.30 -5.00 7.51
C ASP A 123 17.57 -4.05 8.49
N LEU A 124 16.23 -3.99 8.41
CA LEU A 124 15.41 -3.30 9.39
C LEU A 124 15.57 -3.93 10.78
N LYS A 125 15.68 -3.05 11.80
CA LYS A 125 15.77 -3.44 13.22
C LYS A 125 14.49 -4.10 13.74
N SER A 126 13.34 -3.68 13.22
CA SER A 126 12.01 -4.17 13.54
C SER A 126 11.21 -4.37 12.26
N GLY A 127 10.23 -5.25 12.31
CA GLY A 127 9.23 -5.40 11.27
C GLY A 127 8.37 -4.15 11.14
N LYS A 128 7.92 -3.91 9.91
CA LYS A 128 7.08 -2.75 9.55
C LYS A 128 5.82 -3.23 8.85
N LEU A 129 4.70 -2.59 9.18
CA LEU A 129 3.45 -2.66 8.43
C LEU A 129 3.32 -1.37 7.61
N TYR A 130 2.97 -1.53 6.35
CA TYR A 130 2.65 -0.44 5.43
C TYR A 130 1.20 -0.56 5.01
N ILE A 131 0.49 0.56 5.01
CA ILE A 131 -0.88 0.68 4.51
C ILE A 131 -0.89 1.81 3.47
N ARG A 132 -1.44 1.57 2.29
CA ARG A 132 -1.60 2.57 1.24
C ARG A 132 -3.05 2.60 0.78
N LYS A 133 -3.68 3.78 0.88
CA LYS A 133 -5.05 4.00 0.42
C LYS A 133 -5.17 3.74 -1.08
N GLY A 134 -6.18 2.99 -1.48
CA GLY A 134 -6.61 2.77 -2.84
C GLY A 134 -7.16 4.07 -3.42
N LEU A 135 -6.59 4.50 -4.54
CA LEU A 135 -7.09 5.66 -5.30
C LEU A 135 -7.78 5.21 -6.60
N GLY A 136 -7.85 3.89 -6.83
CA GLY A 136 -8.42 3.26 -8.02
C GLY A 136 -7.43 3.21 -9.18
N ASP A 137 -7.69 2.35 -10.17
CA ASP A 137 -6.87 2.20 -11.39
C ASP A 137 -5.38 2.01 -11.06
N PHE A 138 -5.08 1.09 -10.13
CA PHE A 138 -3.74 0.77 -9.62
C PHE A 138 -2.96 1.94 -8.99
N LYS A 139 -3.64 3.04 -8.65
CA LYS A 139 -3.05 4.16 -7.93
C LYS A 139 -3.23 3.95 -6.43
N PHE A 140 -2.15 4.21 -5.70
CA PHE A 140 -2.12 4.09 -4.25
C PHE A 140 -1.53 5.35 -3.64
N GLY A 141 -2.09 5.77 -2.50
CA GLY A 141 -1.62 6.91 -1.74
C GLY A 141 -0.22 6.73 -1.13
N PRO A 142 0.27 7.75 -0.40
CA PRO A 142 1.48 7.61 0.41
C PRO A 142 1.33 6.45 1.40
N ALA A 143 2.46 5.81 1.73
CA ALA A 143 2.45 4.73 2.72
C ALA A 143 2.31 5.32 4.12
N MET A 144 1.32 4.84 4.86
CA MET A 144 1.31 4.96 6.30
C MET A 144 2.10 3.79 6.89
N GLU A 145 3.09 4.11 7.72
CA GLU A 145 4.02 3.13 8.29
C GLU A 145 3.74 2.94 9.78
N SER A 146 3.81 1.69 10.24
CA SER A 146 3.71 1.35 11.65
C SER A 146 4.71 0.26 12.04
N ASP A 147 5.15 0.27 13.30
CA ASP A 147 5.98 -0.79 13.85
C ASP A 147 5.15 -2.06 14.08
N ALA A 148 5.62 -3.17 13.51
CA ALA A 148 4.95 -4.47 13.55
C ALA A 148 5.77 -5.50 14.37
N GLY A 149 6.43 -5.02 15.42
CA GLY A 149 7.26 -5.83 16.32
C GLY A 149 8.58 -6.29 15.71
N GLN A 150 9.19 -7.34 16.27
CA GLN A 150 10.54 -7.76 15.86
C GLN A 150 10.59 -8.33 14.44
N SER A 151 9.61 -9.15 14.05
CA SER A 151 9.54 -9.72 12.70
C SER A 151 8.09 -9.85 12.22
N ALA A 152 7.74 -9.09 11.18
CA ALA A 152 6.39 -9.06 10.61
C ALA A 152 6.27 -10.05 9.44
N TYR A 153 5.58 -11.18 9.64
CA TYR A 153 5.53 -12.25 8.63
C TYR A 153 4.26 -12.26 7.77
N TYR A 154 3.13 -11.90 8.34
CA TYR A 154 1.85 -11.98 7.65
C TYR A 154 1.08 -10.70 7.91
N VAL A 155 0.17 -10.37 7.00
CA VAL A 155 -0.91 -9.42 7.22
C VAL A 155 -2.16 -10.07 6.65
N GLU A 156 -3.23 -10.03 7.42
CA GLU A 156 -4.56 -10.48 7.01
C GLU A 156 -5.56 -9.42 7.42
N THR A 157 -6.61 -9.24 6.65
CA THR A 157 -7.70 -8.32 6.97
C THR A 157 -8.95 -9.12 7.31
N GLY A 158 -9.71 -8.64 8.29
CA GLY A 158 -10.99 -9.23 8.63
C GLY A 158 -11.92 -8.18 9.23
N ASP A 159 -13.19 -8.26 8.83
CA ASP A 159 -14.30 -7.66 9.53
C ASP A 159 -14.67 -8.58 10.71
N LEU A 160 -14.35 -8.15 11.93
CA LEU A 160 -14.58 -8.96 13.14
C LEU A 160 -15.79 -8.51 13.95
N ASP A 161 -16.34 -7.33 13.69
CA ASP A 161 -17.52 -6.81 14.36
C ASP A 161 -18.80 -6.94 13.49
N GLY A 162 -18.63 -7.29 12.21
CA GLY A 162 -19.69 -7.60 11.27
C GLY A 162 -20.42 -6.35 10.78
N ASP A 163 -19.78 -5.18 10.85
CA ASP A 163 -20.40 -3.92 10.47
C ASP A 163 -20.22 -3.58 8.98
N VAL A 164 -19.38 -4.32 8.26
CA VAL A 164 -19.24 -4.22 6.81
C VAL A 164 -20.48 -4.82 6.17
N GLU A 165 -21.49 -3.97 6.01
CA GLU A 165 -22.73 -4.34 5.35
C GLU A 165 -22.44 -4.80 3.92
N VAL A 166 -22.56 -6.11 3.68
CA VAL A 166 -22.93 -6.65 2.37
C VAL A 166 -24.37 -6.23 2.09
N ALA A 167 -24.56 -4.97 1.68
CA ALA A 167 -25.72 -4.42 0.99
C ALA A 167 -27.12 -4.86 1.49
N ARG A 168 -27.36 -5.00 2.80
CA ARG A 168 -28.68 -5.32 3.34
C ARG A 168 -28.95 -4.77 4.76
N HIS A 169 -28.97 -3.46 5.00
CA HIS A 169 -30.07 -2.86 5.79
C HIS A 169 -30.19 -1.33 5.68
N ARG A 170 -31.29 -0.88 5.05
CA ARG A 170 -31.77 0.50 5.12
C ARG A 170 -32.28 0.82 6.54
N SER A 171 -31.41 1.14 7.49
CA SER A 171 -31.86 1.75 8.76
C SER A 171 -30.81 2.37 9.68
N ARG A 172 -29.51 2.46 9.33
CA ARG A 172 -28.52 3.12 10.20
C ARG A 172 -28.14 4.52 9.71
N PRO A 173 -27.97 5.50 10.63
CA PRO A 173 -27.55 6.85 10.24
C PRO A 173 -26.10 6.84 9.73
N PRO A 174 -25.71 7.74 8.80
CA PRO A 174 -24.42 7.71 8.10
C PRO A 174 -23.17 7.76 8.99
N TRP A 175 -23.31 8.09 10.28
CA TRP A 175 -22.21 8.21 11.23
C TRP A 175 -22.01 6.97 12.13
N ALA A 176 -22.87 5.95 12.03
CA ALA A 176 -22.89 4.78 12.92
C ALA A 176 -22.27 3.51 12.31
N LEU A 177 -21.36 3.66 11.35
CA LEU A 177 -20.55 2.58 10.80
C LEU A 177 -19.08 2.90 11.11
N GLU A 178 -18.60 2.35 12.22
CA GLU A 178 -17.19 2.33 12.56
C GLU A 178 -16.65 1.01 12.01
N ALA A 179 -16.25 1.00 10.74
CA ALA A 179 -15.65 -0.19 10.16
C ALA A 179 -14.31 -0.46 10.85
N GLU A 180 -14.33 -1.32 11.88
CA GLU A 180 -13.12 -1.83 12.51
C GLU A 180 -12.56 -2.97 11.64
N PHE A 181 -11.88 -2.62 10.55
CA PHE A 181 -11.00 -3.59 9.91
C PHE A 181 -9.86 -3.94 10.88
N ILE A 182 -9.50 -5.21 10.96
CA ILE A 182 -8.32 -5.62 11.75
C ILE A 182 -7.28 -6.19 10.82
N ALA A 183 -6.13 -5.50 10.74
CA ALA A 183 -4.92 -6.02 10.11
C ALA A 183 -4.15 -6.89 11.12
N VAL A 184 -4.26 -8.22 11.01
CA VAL A 184 -3.54 -9.14 11.91
C VAL A 184 -2.13 -9.34 11.39
N CYS A 185 -1.13 -8.78 12.08
CA CYS A 185 0.27 -9.14 11.88
C CYS A 185 0.71 -10.27 12.82
N ALA A 186 1.03 -11.44 12.28
CA ALA A 186 1.59 -12.52 13.09
C ALA A 186 3.10 -12.32 13.30
N ILE A 187 3.51 -12.21 14.57
CA ILE A 187 4.91 -12.11 15.01
C ILE A 187 5.39 -13.50 15.41
N VAL A 188 6.39 -14.04 14.71
CA VAL A 188 7.01 -15.33 15.06
C VAL A 188 8.37 -15.08 15.71
N ALA A 189 8.36 -14.70 16.98
CA ALA A 189 9.59 -14.68 17.79
C ALA A 189 9.41 -15.31 19.19
N THR A 190 8.19 -15.41 19.72
CA THR A 190 7.97 -15.92 21.10
C THR A 190 6.78 -16.87 21.26
N GLY A 191 6.21 -17.40 20.17
CA GLY A 191 5.03 -18.27 20.26
C GLY A 191 3.75 -17.54 20.69
N LEU A 192 3.76 -16.20 20.69
CA LEU A 192 2.62 -15.34 20.96
C LEU A 192 2.18 -14.67 19.66
N ILE A 193 0.96 -14.97 19.20
CA ILE A 193 0.28 -14.16 18.20
C ILE A 193 -0.07 -12.85 18.89
N ILE A 194 0.81 -11.85 18.78
CA ILE A 194 0.48 -10.49 19.19
C ILE A 194 -0.41 -9.95 18.09
N VAL A 195 -1.72 -10.05 18.30
CA VAL A 195 -2.67 -9.28 17.50
C VAL A 195 -2.45 -7.83 17.90
N ILE A 196 -1.92 -7.00 17.00
CA ILE A 196 -1.90 -5.54 17.17
C ILE A 196 -3.34 -5.09 16.93
N VAL A 197 -4.22 -5.36 17.90
CA VAL A 197 -5.68 -5.29 17.70
C VAL A 197 -6.17 -3.85 17.51
N ARG A 198 -5.57 -2.82 18.12
CA ARG A 198 -6.44 -1.68 18.46
C ARG A 198 -5.90 -0.25 18.50
N ILE A 199 -4.67 0.02 18.08
CA ILE A 199 -4.12 1.39 18.25
C ILE A 199 -3.74 2.04 16.91
N VAL A 200 -3.47 1.25 15.88
CA VAL A 200 -3.02 1.81 14.60
C VAL A 200 -4.21 2.12 13.69
N LEU A 201 -5.23 1.25 13.61
CA LEU A 201 -6.26 1.41 12.58
C LEU A 201 -7.29 2.52 12.83
N GLU A 202 -7.74 2.75 14.07
CA GLU A 202 -8.63 3.89 14.37
C GLU A 202 -8.01 5.23 13.99
N LEU A 203 -6.69 5.40 14.25
CA LEU A 203 -5.96 6.60 13.83
C LEU A 203 -5.81 6.66 12.31
N VAL A 204 -5.51 5.54 11.64
CA VAL A 204 -5.37 5.47 10.18
C VAL A 204 -6.67 5.87 9.48
N ILE A 205 -7.80 5.29 9.88
CA ILE A 205 -9.12 5.57 9.31
C ILE A 205 -9.52 7.01 9.60
N THR A 206 -9.27 7.50 10.82
CA THR A 206 -9.52 8.90 11.18
C THR A 206 -8.66 9.86 10.35
N LEU A 207 -7.39 9.53 10.10
CA LEU A 207 -6.50 10.32 9.26
C LEU A 207 -6.94 10.33 7.79
N PHE A 208 -7.37 9.18 7.23
CA PHE A 208 -7.93 9.14 5.87
C PHE A 208 -9.18 10.01 5.75
N ARG A 209 -10.05 10.03 6.78
CA ARG A 209 -11.23 10.91 6.83
C ARG A 209 -10.86 12.40 6.93
N ILE A 210 -9.85 12.75 7.73
CA ILE A 210 -9.39 14.14 7.85
C ILE A 210 -8.77 14.63 6.53
N GLU A 211 -7.92 13.83 5.88
CA GLU A 211 -7.35 14.18 4.56
C GLU A 211 -8.43 14.36 3.49
N GLU A 212 -9.47 13.52 3.48
CA GLU A 212 -10.55 13.66 2.52
C GLU A 212 -11.44 14.89 2.78
N ASN A 213 -11.77 15.18 4.05
CA ASN A 213 -12.53 16.37 4.41
C ASN A 213 -11.75 17.65 4.11
N THR A 214 -10.44 17.68 4.39
CA THR A 214 -9.60 18.84 4.06
C THR A 214 -9.45 19.06 2.55
N ARG A 215 -9.42 18.00 1.73
CA ARG A 215 -9.48 18.14 0.26
C ARG A 215 -10.85 18.62 -0.25
N LYS A 216 -11.94 18.30 0.44
CA LYS A 216 -13.29 18.80 0.10
C LYS A 216 -13.50 20.25 0.54
N GLU A 217 -12.77 20.72 1.55
CA GLU A 217 -12.81 22.09 2.06
C GLU A 217 -11.81 23.04 1.41
N GLU A 218 -10.88 22.55 0.58
CA GLU A 218 -10.07 23.42 -0.29
C GLU A 218 -11.02 24.12 -1.28
N PRO A 219 -11.24 25.45 -1.17
CA PRO A 219 -12.13 26.13 -2.09
C PRO A 219 -11.55 25.99 -3.49
N ALA A 220 -12.38 25.53 -4.44
CA ALA A 220 -12.05 25.51 -5.85
C ALA A 220 -11.35 26.83 -6.20
N ALA A 221 -10.07 26.75 -6.58
CA ALA A 221 -9.29 27.92 -6.96
C ALA A 221 -10.13 28.74 -7.93
N ALA A 222 -10.46 29.97 -7.53
CA ALA A 222 -11.34 30.87 -8.25
C ALA A 222 -10.86 31.02 -9.70
N GLN A 223 -11.58 30.40 -10.64
CA GLN A 223 -11.38 30.59 -12.08
C GLN A 223 -12.13 31.79 -12.64
N ASP A 224 -12.77 32.61 -11.80
CA ASP A 224 -13.44 33.83 -12.21
C ASP A 224 -12.94 35.03 -11.39
N ALA A 225 -11.72 35.47 -11.67
CA ALA A 225 -11.33 36.85 -11.38
C ALA A 225 -11.49 37.65 -12.69
N PRO A 226 -12.30 38.72 -12.72
CA PRO A 226 -12.38 39.57 -13.91
C PRO A 226 -11.03 40.24 -14.16
N ALA A 227 -10.62 40.29 -15.42
CA ALA A 227 -9.39 40.95 -15.86
C ALA A 227 -9.40 42.41 -15.41
N VAL A 228 -8.44 42.78 -14.57
CA VAL A 228 -8.15 44.19 -14.23
C VAL A 228 -7.33 44.74 -15.38
N GLU A 229 -7.91 45.66 -16.16
CA GLU A 229 -7.17 46.41 -17.17
C GLU A 229 -6.14 47.33 -16.49
N PRO A 230 -4.95 47.54 -17.09
CA PRO A 230 -3.93 48.38 -16.49
C PRO A 230 -4.35 49.86 -16.50
N GLU A 231 -4.44 50.47 -15.32
CA GLU A 231 -4.59 51.93 -15.17
C GLU A 231 -3.31 52.65 -15.65
N ASP A 232 -3.50 53.55 -16.62
CA ASP A 232 -2.52 54.52 -17.09
C ASP A 232 -2.15 55.50 -15.95
N ASN A 233 -0.98 55.32 -15.35
CA ASN A 233 -0.38 56.32 -14.46
C ASN A 233 0.52 57.27 -15.26
N GLU A 234 -0.03 58.43 -15.66
CA GLU A 234 0.76 59.60 -16.03
C GLU A 234 1.49 60.18 -14.79
N PRO A 235 2.76 60.62 -14.90
CA PRO A 235 3.47 61.26 -13.80
C PRO A 235 3.08 62.75 -13.65
N PRO A 236 2.84 63.27 -12.44
CA PRO A 236 2.64 64.70 -12.26
C PRO A 236 3.96 65.49 -12.30
N ALA A 237 3.85 66.69 -12.85
CA ALA A 237 4.91 67.60 -13.24
C ALA A 237 5.85 68.09 -12.12
N THR A 238 7.10 68.34 -12.52
CA THR A 238 8.15 69.05 -11.80
C THR A 238 7.76 70.49 -11.47
N ILE A 239 8.02 70.94 -10.24
CA ILE A 239 8.21 72.36 -9.92
C ILE A 239 9.59 72.52 -9.26
N ALA A 240 10.43 73.27 -9.94
CA ALA A 240 11.68 73.82 -9.44
C ALA A 240 11.43 75.10 -8.62
N ASP A 241 12.43 75.45 -7.81
CA ASP A 241 12.71 76.76 -7.20
C ASP A 241 11.96 77.12 -5.90
N LEU A 242 12.62 76.87 -4.76
CA LEU A 242 13.24 77.90 -3.88
C LEU A 242 13.98 77.26 -2.69
#